data_AF-A0A7X4ETL4-F1
#
_entry.id   AF-A0A7X4ETL4-F1
#
_cell.length_a   1.000
_cell.length_b   1.000
_cell.length_c   1.000
_cell.angle_alpha   90.00
_cell.angle_beta   90.00
_cell.angle_gamma   90.00
#
_symmetry.space_group_name_H-M   'P 1'
#
loop_
_entity.id
_entity.type
_entity.pdbx_description
1 polymer ?
#
loop_
_entity_poly.entity_id
_entity_poly.type
_entity_poly.pdbx_seq_one_letter_code
_entity_poly.pdbx_strand_id
1 'polypeptide(L)'
;MQRILKSLDDAYRRAWKGLSGYPKPKKRGVHDAFSYASREVRIEKLSSRWAQVRLPKIGRVKFRLPRPIEGSIREVSVTRTPIGWQVSIGCLIEGE
;
A
#
# COMPACT_ATOMS: atom_id res chain seq x y z
N MET A 1 6.97 8.67 5.33
CA MET A 1 6.97 8.04 6.68
C MET A 1 5.85 8.59 7.57
N GLN A 2 4.57 8.53 7.16
CA GLN A 2 3.48 9.15 7.96
C GLN A 2 2.28 8.24 8.23
N ARG A 3 2.20 7.08 7.56
CA ARG A 3 1.00 6.22 7.64
C ARG A 3 0.93 5.37 8.91
N ILE A 4 2.07 4.87 9.40
CA ILE A 4 2.11 4.03 10.60
C ILE A 4 1.65 4.83 11.82
N LEU A 5 2.16 6.06 11.98
CA LEU A 5 1.78 6.92 13.10
C LEU A 5 0.29 7.28 13.05
N LYS A 6 -0.23 7.60 11.85
CA LYS A 6 -1.64 7.93 11.65
C LYS A 6 -2.56 6.75 11.93
N SER A 7 -2.15 5.55 11.54
CA SER A 7 -2.89 4.31 11.84
C SER A 7 -2.87 3.98 13.34
N LEU A 8 -1.79 4.31 14.04
CA LEU A 8 -1.69 4.10 15.48
C LEU A 8 -2.62 5.05 16.24
N ASP A 9 -2.61 6.35 15.91
CA ASP A 9 -3.50 7.37 16.48
C ASP A 9 -4.98 6.99 16.30
N ASP A 10 -5.37 6.57 15.10
CA ASP A 10 -6.74 6.12 14.81
C ASP A 10 -7.14 4.87 15.63
N ALA A 11 -6.23 3.90 15.78
CA ALA A 11 -6.47 2.70 16.60
C ALA A 11 -6.69 3.05 18.08
N TYR A 12 -5.89 3.96 18.64
CA TYR A 12 -6.07 4.45 20.00
C TYR A 12 -7.41 5.20 20.18
N ARG A 13 -7.77 6.07 19.24
CA ARG A 13 -9.08 6.76 19.26
C ARG A 13 -10.25 5.80 19.25
N ARG A 14 -10.17 4.70 18.48
CA ARG A 14 -11.22 3.67 18.47
C ARG A 14 -11.28 2.87 19.77
N ALA A 15 -10.12 2.59 20.37
CA ALA A 15 -10.05 1.91 21.66
C ALA A 15 -10.68 2.75 22.79
N TRP A 16 -10.39 4.05 22.84
CA TRP A 16 -11.02 4.96 23.79
C TRP A 16 -12.53 5.12 23.58
N LYS A 17 -13.02 4.99 22.35
CA LYS A 17 -14.44 5.00 22.02
C LYS A 17 -15.16 3.67 22.31
N GLY A 18 -14.45 2.65 22.81
CA GLY A 18 -15.02 1.32 23.09
C GLY A 18 -15.40 0.50 21.85
N LEU A 19 -15.02 0.96 20.66
CA LEU A 19 -15.36 0.31 19.37
C LEU A 19 -14.41 -0.84 19.03
N SER A 20 -13.23 -0.88 19.65
CA SER A 20 -12.17 -1.85 19.40
C SER A 20 -11.38 -2.11 20.68
N GLY A 21 -10.75 -3.27 20.79
CA GLY A 21 -9.72 -3.51 21.80
C GLY A 21 -8.47 -2.66 21.59
N TYR A 22 -7.60 -2.60 22.62
CA TYR A 22 -6.32 -1.90 22.56
C TYR A 22 -5.41 -2.44 21.43
N PRO A 23 -4.68 -1.57 20.72
CA PRO A 23 -3.76 -1.98 19.67
C PRO A 23 -2.63 -2.84 20.24
N LYS A 24 -2.34 -3.97 19.59
CA LYS A 24 -1.23 -4.86 19.95
C LYS A 24 -0.03 -4.61 19.04
N PRO A 25 1.22 -4.66 19.56
CA PRO A 25 2.40 -4.55 18.72
C PRO A 25 2.41 -5.65 17.67
N LYS A 26 2.77 -5.27 16.44
CA LYS A 26 2.76 -6.18 15.30
C LYS A 26 3.85 -7.24 15.45
N LYS A 27 3.50 -8.52 15.29
CA LYS A 27 4.48 -9.61 15.24
C LYS A 27 5.26 -9.58 13.93
N ARG A 28 6.58 -9.81 14.00
CA ARG A 28 7.46 -9.95 12.83
C ARG A 28 6.97 -11.12 11.96
N GLY A 29 6.81 -10.90 10.66
CA GLY A 29 6.30 -11.91 9.73
C GLY A 29 4.78 -11.97 9.59
N VAL A 30 4.04 -11.16 10.36
CA VAL A 30 2.57 -11.12 10.35
C VAL A 30 2.10 -9.80 9.77
N HIS A 31 1.38 -9.86 8.65
CA HIS A 31 0.85 -8.70 7.90
C HIS A 31 1.90 -7.69 7.42
N ASP A 32 3.14 -8.10 7.07
CA ASP A 32 4.16 -7.17 6.59
C ASP A 32 3.64 -6.30 5.43
N ALA A 33 3.62 -4.99 5.64
CA ALA A 33 3.03 -4.04 4.70
C ALA A 33 3.90 -2.77 4.64
N PHE A 34 4.25 -2.37 3.43
CA PHE A 34 5.03 -1.17 3.14
C PHE A 34 4.20 -0.25 2.28
N SER A 35 3.93 0.95 2.79
CA SER A 35 3.13 1.95 2.08
C SER A 35 4.00 3.14 1.72
N TYR A 36 4.00 3.49 0.45
CA TYR A 36 4.76 4.59 -0.11
C TYR A 36 3.79 5.56 -0.78
N ALA A 37 4.01 6.85 -0.56
CA ALA A 37 3.26 7.90 -1.23
C ALA A 37 3.72 8.01 -2.69
N SER A 38 2.80 8.36 -3.60
CA SER A 38 3.08 8.44 -5.04
C SER A 38 4.29 9.31 -5.42
N ARG A 39 4.59 10.36 -4.65
CA ARG A 39 5.76 11.22 -4.89
C ARG A 39 7.09 10.46 -4.90
N GLU A 40 7.18 9.33 -4.21
CA GLU A 40 8.40 8.53 -4.11
C GLU A 40 8.38 7.26 -4.97
N VAL A 41 7.28 7.01 -5.69
CA VAL A 41 7.05 5.75 -6.39
C VAL A 41 6.73 6.00 -7.85
N ARG A 42 7.58 5.46 -8.75
CA ARG A 42 7.31 5.47 -10.20
C ARG A 42 6.78 4.13 -10.65
N ILE A 43 5.64 4.12 -11.32
CA ILE A 43 5.11 2.91 -11.97
C ILE A 43 5.41 3.01 -13.46
N GLU A 44 6.17 2.05 -13.97
CA GLU A 44 6.48 1.88 -15.40
C GLU A 44 5.60 0.74 -15.92
N LYS A 45 4.65 1.04 -16.82
CA LYS A 45 3.81 0.02 -17.47
C LYS A 45 4.65 -0.69 -18.54
N LEU A 46 4.83 -2.01 -18.41
CA LEU A 46 5.56 -2.81 -19.41
C LEU A 46 4.62 -3.35 -20.49
N SER A 47 3.41 -3.75 -20.13
CA SER A 47 2.43 -4.34 -21.06
C SER A 47 1.00 -4.18 -20.53
N SER A 48 0.01 -4.70 -21.25
CA SER A 48 -1.39 -4.68 -20.84
C SER A 48 -1.64 -5.44 -19.53
N ARG A 49 -0.85 -6.49 -19.26
CA ARG A 49 -0.98 -7.35 -18.06
C ARG A 49 0.14 -7.20 -17.02
N TRP A 50 1.20 -6.46 -17.33
CA TRP A 50 2.40 -6.36 -16.49
C TRP A 50 2.81 -4.91 -16.29
N ALA A 51 3.10 -4.53 -15.05
CA ALA A 51 3.81 -3.29 -14.75
C ALA A 51 4.92 -3.52 -13.74
N GLN A 52 5.76 -2.51 -13.62
CA GLN A 52 6.88 -2.49 -12.70
C GLN A 52 6.77 -1.25 -11.83
N VAL A 53 6.91 -1.43 -10.52
CA VAL A 53 6.96 -0.34 -9.56
C VAL A 53 8.39 -0.15 -9.06
N ARG A 54 8.88 1.08 -9.12
CA ARG A 54 10.13 1.49 -8.50
C ARG A 54 9.84 1.96 -7.08
N LEU A 55 10.23 1.15 -6.10
CA LEU A 55 10.10 1.44 -4.68
C LEU A 55 11.44 1.94 -4.15
N PRO A 56 11.46 3.02 -3.35
CA PRO A 56 12.68 3.44 -2.68
C PRO A 56 13.09 2.35 -1.68
N LYS A 57 14.38 1.96 -1.71
CA LYS A 57 15.04 0.88 -0.94
C LYS A 57 14.88 -0.57 -1.45
N ILE A 58 13.75 -0.92 -2.07
CA ILE A 58 13.52 -2.28 -2.60
C ILE A 58 13.89 -2.40 -4.08
N GLY A 59 13.85 -1.29 -4.82
CA GLY A 59 14.16 -1.28 -6.24
C GLY A 59 12.93 -1.57 -7.11
N ARG A 60 13.15 -2.22 -8.25
CA ARG A 60 12.16 -2.46 -9.29
C ARG A 60 11.41 -3.77 -9.06
N VAL A 61 10.14 -3.70 -8.66
CA VAL A 61 9.27 -4.88 -8.46
C VAL A 61 8.31 -5.03 -9.63
N LYS A 62 8.34 -6.18 -10.30
CA LYS A 62 7.34 -6.53 -11.33
C LYS A 62 6.10 -7.09 -10.66
N PHE A 63 4.93 -6.62 -11.06
CA PHE A 63 3.65 -7.13 -10.59
C PHE A 63 2.66 -7.25 -11.76
N ARG A 64 1.70 -8.16 -11.59
CA ARG A 64 0.65 -8.41 -12.58
C ARG A 64 -0.52 -7.47 -12.34
N LEU A 65 -0.91 -6.73 -13.37
CA LEU A 65 -2.10 -5.87 -13.35
C LEU A 65 -3.25 -6.56 -14.07
N PRO A 66 -4.35 -6.86 -13.37
CA PRO A 66 -5.56 -7.35 -14.02
C PRO A 66 -6.32 -6.24 -14.74
N ARG A 67 -6.16 -4.97 -14.33
CA ARG A 67 -6.81 -3.80 -14.93
C ARG A 67 -5.77 -2.74 -15.32
N PRO A 68 -5.95 -2.01 -16.43
CA PRO A 68 -5.15 -0.83 -16.70
C PRO A 68 -5.31 0.20 -15.57
N ILE A 69 -4.21 0.85 -15.20
CA ILE A 69 -4.23 1.96 -14.25
C ILE A 69 -4.56 3.20 -15.06
N GLU A 70 -5.75 3.75 -14.87
CA GLU A 70 -6.20 5.02 -15.45
C GLU A 70 -6.29 6.04 -14.32
N GLY A 71 -5.51 7.12 -14.40
CA GLY A 71 -5.51 8.22 -13.41
C GLY A 71 -4.19 8.41 -12.67
N SER A 72 -4.18 9.42 -11.78
CA SER A 72 -3.01 9.77 -10.97
C SER A 72 -2.86 8.82 -9.80
N ILE A 73 -1.73 8.11 -9.75
CA ILE A 73 -1.39 7.26 -8.61
C ILE A 73 -1.22 8.17 -7.39
N ARG A 74 -1.82 7.80 -6.25
CA ARG A 74 -1.70 8.55 -5.00
C ARG A 74 -0.89 7.79 -3.96
N GLU A 75 -1.05 6.47 -3.95
CA GLU A 75 -0.42 5.60 -2.97
C GLU A 75 -0.17 4.22 -3.55
N VAL A 76 0.97 3.63 -3.18
CA VAL A 76 1.27 2.23 -3.45
C VAL A 76 1.55 1.53 -2.13
N SER A 77 0.87 0.41 -1.90
CA SER A 77 1.05 -0.42 -0.71
C SER A 77 1.42 -1.84 -1.10
N VAL A 78 2.57 -2.30 -0.64
CA VAL A 78 3.07 -3.66 -0.87
C VAL A 78 2.81 -4.47 0.40
N THR A 79 1.94 -5.47 0.32
CA THR A 79 1.52 -6.28 1.48
C THR A 79 1.85 -7.74 1.25
N ARG A 80 2.39 -8.41 2.27
CA ARG A 80 2.61 -9.84 2.28
C ARG A 80 1.32 -10.55 2.71
N THR A 81 0.77 -11.33 1.79
CA THR A 81 -0.39 -12.21 1.98
C THR A 81 0.11 -13.66 2.06
N PRO A 82 -0.64 -14.61 2.64
CA PRO A 82 -0.29 -16.04 2.61
C PRO A 82 0.03 -16.59 1.20
N ILE A 83 -0.57 -16.04 0.15
CA ILE A 83 -0.30 -16.42 -1.25
C ILE A 83 0.91 -15.71 -1.89
N GLY A 84 1.58 -14.81 -1.17
CA GLY A 84 2.73 -14.05 -1.65
C GLY A 84 2.60 -12.53 -1.49
N TRP A 85 3.49 -11.80 -2.17
CA TRP A 85 3.50 -10.34 -2.16
C TRP A 85 2.45 -9.77 -3.11
N GLN A 86 1.62 -8.87 -2.60
CA GLN A 86 0.59 -8.17 -3.35
C GLN A 86 0.88 -6.67 -3.36
N VAL A 87 0.60 -6.02 -4.49
CA VAL A 87 0.77 -4.58 -4.67
C VAL A 87 -0.60 -3.95 -4.87
N SER A 88 -1.03 -3.14 -3.91
CA SER A 88 -2.25 -2.35 -3.97
C SER A 88 -1.92 -0.93 -4.40
N ILE A 89 -2.63 -0.45 -5.42
CA ILE A 89 -2.41 0.89 -6.00
C ILE A 89 -3.68 1.69 -5.81
N GLY A 90 -3.59 2.77 -5.05
CA GLY A 90 -4.65 3.77 -4.95
C GLY A 90 -4.52 4.74 -6.11
N CYS A 91 -5.46 4.70 -7.03
CA CYS A 91 -5.53 5.63 -8.15
C CYS A 91 -6.69 6.61 -7.90
N LEU A 92 -6.45 7.89 -8.15
CA LEU A 92 -7.51 8.89 -8.23
C LEU A 92 -7.88 9.01 -9.70
N ILE A 93 -9.05 8.48 -10.03
CA ILE A 93 -9.68 8.64 -11.33
C ILE A 93 -10.41 9.97 -11.22
N GLU A 94 -9.90 11.02 -11.85
CA GLU A 94 -10.69 12.24 -12.08
C GLU A 94 -11.76 11.87 -13.09
N GLY A 95 -12.92 11.46 -12.59
CA GLY A 95 -14.13 11.33 -13.39
C GLY A 95 -14.68 12.73 -13.62
N GLU A 96 -14.87 13.04 -14.91
CA GLU A 96 -15.75 14.09 -15.40
C GLU A 96 -17.19 13.88 -14.93
#